data_AF-A0A1I7TFD9-F1
#
_entry.id   AF-A0A1I7TFD9-F1
#
_cell.length_a   1.000
_cell.length_b   1.000
_cell.length_c   1.000
_cell.angle_alpha   90.00
_cell.angle_beta   90.00
_cell.angle_gamma   90.00
#
_symmetry.space_group_name_H-M   'P 1'
#
loop_
_entity.id
_entity.type
_entity.pdbx_description
1 polymer ?
#
loop_
_entity_poly.entity_id
_entity_poly.type
_entity_poly.pdbx_seq_one_letter_code
_entity_poly.pdbx_strand_id
1 'polypeptide(L)'
;MELFIVLHDHDGTPHKKFRAKFTKETNLDQLNAEIQKTWRIEIKDQQLFLDNGEEIFGLGERSLQSFGLNNGSTVVVKHVLLTNWRTYLEGVDEIRKLTSSGETSSRKRIAVQGRRQLSPLDDSDFFSIYPNLVKKRREIDNEINFLVHNSAKYLKRAIENYYKNYEVEIVQKPKKAAGVQHGFFVRVKNKSNGICKQYYAKTVGAQPKAEFAPGEKLKIDLIELFLYQLLSLIGFGAPEVHILPDSTNSDSVYLSTALNPGFRMASGYLVDELLENPKASKKETFISGEAQNQFNIIAGLLGLVDLLDNKGKYGMVERKTACDEREGGTVDVADLAQGPRIPKSTTTTSLKDYVERWELRKHIQEAKKLILENEAIRNTDNKNLPQFEFYLKQIEENLKNIQ
;
A
#
# COMPACT_ATOMS: atom_id res chain seq x y z
N MET A 1 24.15 -39.72 -15.22
CA MET A 1 23.75 -38.58 -16.08
C MET A 1 23.64 -37.34 -15.22
N GLU A 2 24.09 -36.20 -15.73
CA GLU A 2 23.88 -34.89 -15.10
C GLU A 2 22.72 -34.20 -15.81
N LEU A 3 21.76 -33.67 -15.05
CA LEU A 3 20.61 -32.92 -15.57
C LEU A 3 20.66 -31.46 -15.07
N PHE A 4 20.20 -30.53 -15.91
CA PHE A 4 19.98 -29.14 -15.54
C PHE A 4 18.50 -28.94 -15.23
N ILE A 5 18.16 -28.60 -13.99
CA ILE A 5 16.76 -28.43 -13.57
C ILE A 5 16.49 -26.94 -13.41
N VAL A 6 15.43 -26.44 -14.07
CA VAL A 6 15.08 -25.01 -14.09
C VAL A 6 13.61 -24.82 -13.71
N LEU A 7 13.35 -23.98 -12.71
CA LEU A 7 12.00 -23.63 -12.27
C LEU A 7 11.48 -22.48 -13.13
N HIS A 8 10.34 -22.67 -13.80
CA HIS A 8 9.68 -21.67 -14.63
C HIS A 8 8.34 -21.24 -14.01
N ASP A 9 7.98 -19.97 -14.19
CA ASP A 9 6.64 -19.49 -13.86
C ASP A 9 5.63 -19.61 -15.01
N HIS A 10 4.46 -19.00 -14.83
CA HIS A 10 3.36 -18.97 -15.80
C HIS A 10 3.71 -18.31 -17.14
N ASP A 11 4.69 -17.40 -17.18
CA ASP A 11 5.14 -16.71 -18.40
C ASP A 11 6.31 -17.46 -19.05
N GLY A 12 6.74 -18.59 -18.47
CA GLY A 12 7.93 -19.32 -18.89
C GLY A 12 9.23 -18.66 -18.45
N THR A 13 9.18 -17.70 -17.52
CA THR A 13 10.38 -17.02 -17.01
C THR A 13 11.12 -17.93 -16.03
N PRO A 14 12.45 -18.13 -16.18
CA PRO A 14 13.22 -18.94 -15.25
C PRO A 14 13.48 -18.19 -13.93
N HIS A 15 13.23 -18.85 -12.78
CA HIS A 15 13.40 -18.29 -11.44
C HIS A 15 14.56 -18.90 -10.65
N LYS A 16 14.68 -20.22 -10.67
CA LYS A 16 15.70 -20.97 -9.93
C LYS A 16 16.28 -22.06 -10.82
N LYS A 17 17.53 -22.43 -10.60
CA LYS A 17 18.18 -23.52 -11.30
C LYS A 17 19.12 -24.29 -10.39
N PHE A 18 19.21 -25.60 -10.59
CA PHE A 18 20.26 -26.41 -9.99
C PHE A 18 20.67 -27.54 -10.94
N ARG A 19 21.75 -28.22 -10.58
CA ARG A 19 22.26 -29.38 -11.32
C ARG A 19 22.24 -30.57 -10.38
N ALA A 20 21.81 -31.72 -10.89
CA ALA A 20 21.82 -32.96 -10.12
C ALA A 20 22.37 -34.10 -10.97
N LYS A 21 23.06 -35.03 -10.30
CA LYS A 21 23.63 -36.23 -10.91
C LYS A 21 22.79 -37.43 -10.52
N PHE A 22 22.39 -38.20 -11.51
CA PHE A 22 21.57 -39.39 -11.41
C PHE A 22 22.29 -40.60 -12.01
N THR A 23 21.95 -41.81 -11.58
CA THR A 23 22.47 -43.04 -12.21
C THR A 23 21.64 -43.39 -13.44
N LYS A 24 21.98 -44.46 -14.19
CA LYS A 24 21.20 -44.87 -15.37
C LYS A 24 19.87 -45.52 -14.97
N GLU A 25 19.83 -46.07 -13.77
CA GLU A 25 18.70 -46.75 -13.15
C GLU A 25 17.77 -45.77 -12.45
N THR A 26 18.15 -44.48 -12.36
CA THR A 26 17.31 -43.48 -11.73
C THR A 26 15.99 -43.33 -12.47
N ASN A 27 14.90 -43.34 -11.71
CA ASN A 27 13.54 -43.21 -12.20
C ASN A 27 12.96 -41.80 -11.91
N LEU A 28 11.73 -41.58 -12.37
CA LEU A 28 11.05 -40.29 -12.22
C LEU A 28 10.78 -39.91 -10.75
N ASP A 29 10.49 -40.89 -9.88
CA ASP A 29 10.24 -40.65 -8.46
C ASP A 29 11.46 -40.08 -7.75
N GLN A 30 12.66 -40.57 -8.09
CA GLN A 30 13.91 -40.06 -7.55
C GLN A 30 14.23 -38.64 -8.04
N LEU A 31 13.91 -38.32 -9.30
CA LEU A 31 14.02 -36.94 -9.81
C LEU A 31 13.06 -36.01 -9.07
N ASN A 32 11.80 -36.41 -8.91
CA ASN A 32 10.79 -35.65 -8.18
C ASN A 32 11.16 -35.43 -6.71
N ALA A 33 11.72 -36.45 -6.06
CA ALA A 33 12.20 -36.36 -4.67
C ALA A 33 13.36 -35.36 -4.53
N GLU A 34 14.29 -35.32 -5.51
CA GLU A 34 15.39 -34.36 -5.49
C GLU A 34 14.90 -32.92 -5.70
N ILE A 35 13.89 -32.71 -6.56
CA ILE A 35 13.21 -31.42 -6.73
C ILE A 35 12.49 -31.01 -5.44
N GLN A 36 11.73 -31.92 -4.81
CA GLN A 36 11.04 -31.66 -3.55
C GLN A 36 12.04 -31.28 -2.46
N LYS A 37 13.15 -32.02 -2.33
CA LYS A 37 14.20 -31.70 -1.36
C LYS A 37 14.81 -30.32 -1.59
N THR A 38 15.03 -29.94 -2.85
CA THR A 38 15.72 -28.70 -3.20
C THR A 38 14.81 -27.47 -3.10
N TRP A 39 13.57 -27.57 -3.57
CA TRP A 39 12.64 -26.42 -3.68
C TRP A 39 11.39 -26.53 -2.81
N ARG A 40 11.20 -27.64 -2.08
CA ARG A 40 10.03 -27.93 -1.25
C ARG A 40 8.70 -27.95 -2.02
N ILE A 41 8.77 -28.31 -3.30
CA ILE A 41 7.57 -28.55 -4.12
C ILE A 41 7.16 -30.00 -3.90
N GLU A 42 5.99 -30.22 -3.31
CA GLU A 42 5.44 -31.57 -3.15
C GLU A 42 5.35 -32.28 -4.51
N ILE A 43 5.62 -33.59 -4.55
CA ILE A 43 5.67 -34.36 -5.82
C ILE A 43 4.39 -34.19 -6.65
N LYS A 44 3.23 -34.18 -5.99
CA LYS A 44 1.92 -33.97 -6.63
C LYS A 44 1.75 -32.61 -7.30
N ASP A 45 2.54 -31.62 -6.89
CA ASP A 45 2.47 -30.24 -7.35
C ASP A 45 3.53 -29.92 -8.41
N GLN A 46 4.39 -30.89 -8.75
CA GLN A 46 5.43 -30.78 -9.78
C GLN A 46 4.87 -31.14 -11.15
N GLN A 47 5.09 -30.27 -12.13
CA GLN A 47 4.89 -30.56 -13.55
C GLN A 47 6.25 -30.45 -14.25
N LEU A 48 6.68 -31.53 -14.91
CA LEU A 48 7.99 -31.62 -15.54
C LEU A 48 7.86 -31.59 -17.05
N PHE A 49 8.76 -30.87 -17.71
CA PHE A 49 8.80 -30.74 -19.16
C PHE A 49 10.24 -30.85 -19.66
N LEU A 50 10.40 -31.36 -20.88
CA LEU A 50 11.61 -31.21 -21.67
C LEU A 50 11.75 -29.77 -22.16
N ASP A 51 12.93 -29.40 -22.64
CA ASP A 51 13.20 -28.05 -23.18
C ASP A 51 12.37 -27.73 -24.44
N ASN A 52 12.00 -28.75 -25.21
CA ASN A 52 11.09 -28.69 -26.35
C ASN A 52 9.61 -28.50 -25.95
N GLY A 53 9.30 -28.51 -24.65
CA GLY A 53 7.96 -28.31 -24.11
C GLY A 53 7.12 -29.58 -23.95
N GLU A 54 7.65 -30.76 -24.29
CA GLU A 54 6.97 -32.04 -24.07
C GLU A 54 6.88 -32.37 -22.57
N GLU A 55 5.69 -32.73 -22.10
CA GLU A 55 5.46 -33.07 -20.69
C GLU A 55 6.05 -34.44 -20.36
N ILE A 56 6.77 -34.49 -19.23
CA ILE A 56 7.33 -35.71 -18.66
C ILE A 56 6.35 -36.20 -17.59
N PHE A 57 5.55 -37.20 -17.95
CA PHE A 57 4.56 -37.81 -17.06
C PHE A 57 4.64 -39.34 -17.11
N GLY A 58 4.37 -39.99 -15.98
CA GLY A 58 4.39 -41.45 -15.88
C GLY A 58 4.36 -41.95 -14.44
N LEU A 59 4.20 -43.26 -14.27
CA LEU A 59 4.26 -43.95 -12.98
C LEU A 59 5.40 -44.99 -13.02
N GLY A 60 6.13 -45.09 -11.90
CA GLY A 60 6.96 -46.27 -11.60
C GLY A 60 8.30 -46.36 -12.34
N GLU A 61 9.01 -47.46 -12.02
CA GLU A 61 10.44 -47.82 -12.16
C GLU A 61 11.16 -47.55 -13.49
N ARG A 62 10.51 -46.96 -14.49
CA ARG A 62 11.12 -46.57 -15.76
C ARG A 62 12.26 -45.58 -15.52
N SER A 63 13.38 -45.81 -16.22
CA SER A 63 14.52 -44.91 -16.14
C SER A 63 14.23 -43.56 -16.78
N LEU A 64 14.89 -42.50 -16.30
CA LEU A 64 14.75 -41.15 -16.88
C LEU A 64 15.05 -41.11 -18.39
N GLN A 65 15.94 -41.97 -18.88
CA GLN A 65 16.29 -42.08 -20.31
C GLN A 65 15.09 -42.50 -21.18
N SER A 66 14.18 -43.30 -20.65
CA SER A 66 12.96 -43.70 -21.37
C SER A 66 12.00 -42.53 -21.62
N PHE A 67 12.16 -41.42 -20.88
CA PHE A 67 11.46 -40.16 -21.07
C PHE A 67 12.26 -39.16 -21.90
N GLY A 68 13.32 -39.59 -22.59
CA GLY A 68 14.16 -38.72 -23.43
C GLY A 68 15.22 -37.91 -22.66
N LEU A 69 15.36 -38.10 -21.35
CA LEU A 69 16.36 -37.39 -20.54
C LEU A 69 17.75 -38.04 -20.67
N ASN A 70 18.65 -37.31 -21.32
CA ASN A 70 20.04 -37.71 -21.54
C ASN A 70 21.00 -36.87 -20.68
N ASN A 71 22.28 -37.23 -20.68
CA ASN A 71 23.29 -36.44 -20.01
C ASN A 71 23.36 -35.03 -20.60
N GLY A 72 23.20 -34.01 -19.76
CA GLY A 72 23.16 -32.61 -20.16
C GLY A 72 21.77 -32.09 -20.55
N SER A 73 20.72 -32.92 -20.49
CA SER A 73 19.34 -32.47 -20.75
C SER A 73 18.88 -31.45 -19.71
N THR A 74 18.00 -30.55 -20.15
CA THR A 74 17.32 -29.59 -19.28
C THR A 74 15.92 -30.10 -18.94
N VAL A 75 15.59 -30.10 -17.66
CA VAL A 75 14.24 -30.35 -17.14
C VAL A 75 13.65 -29.03 -16.69
N VAL A 76 12.54 -28.64 -17.32
CA VAL A 76 11.75 -27.48 -16.90
C VAL A 76 10.72 -27.94 -15.89
N VAL A 77 10.73 -27.34 -14.70
CA VAL A 77 9.78 -27.61 -13.62
C VAL A 77 8.82 -26.45 -13.52
N LYS A 78 7.53 -26.76 -13.44
CA LYS A 78 6.44 -25.82 -13.18
C LYS A 78 5.64 -26.31 -11.98
N HIS A 79 5.02 -25.38 -11.26
CA HIS A 79 4.11 -25.71 -10.17
C HIS A 79 2.68 -25.81 -10.70
N VAL A 80 1.93 -26.85 -10.33
CA VAL A 80 0.57 -27.09 -10.86
C VAL A 80 -0.38 -25.90 -10.64
N LEU A 81 -0.25 -25.25 -9.48
CA LEU A 81 -1.05 -24.07 -9.11
C LEU A 81 -0.64 -22.76 -9.82
N LEU A 82 0.30 -22.77 -10.77
CA LEU A 82 0.54 -21.60 -11.64
C LEU A 82 -0.73 -21.15 -12.37
N THR A 83 -1.66 -22.06 -12.64
CA THR A 83 -2.97 -21.78 -13.22
C THR A 83 -3.86 -20.92 -12.31
N ASN A 84 -3.86 -21.18 -11.00
CA ASN A 84 -4.56 -20.34 -10.01
C ASN A 84 -3.96 -18.92 -9.96
N TRP A 85 -2.63 -18.82 -9.94
CA TRP A 85 -1.95 -17.51 -9.99
C TRP A 85 -2.31 -16.72 -11.25
N ARG A 86 -2.27 -17.37 -12.41
CA ARG A 86 -2.68 -16.77 -13.69
C ARG A 86 -4.14 -16.31 -13.65
N THR A 87 -5.05 -17.13 -13.15
CA THR A 87 -6.49 -16.82 -13.06
C THR A 87 -6.74 -15.62 -12.14
N TYR A 88 -5.99 -15.51 -11.03
CA TYR A 88 -6.00 -14.33 -10.17
C TYR A 88 -5.58 -13.06 -10.92
N LEU A 89 -4.48 -13.11 -11.67
CA LEU A 89 -4.00 -11.98 -12.47
C LEU A 89 -5.01 -11.57 -13.56
N GLU A 90 -5.59 -12.53 -14.26
CA GLU A 90 -6.62 -12.28 -15.29
C GLU A 90 -7.83 -11.56 -14.71
N GLY A 91 -8.30 -11.96 -13.51
CA GLY A 91 -9.38 -11.27 -12.82
C GLY A 91 -9.02 -9.82 -12.43
N VAL A 92 -7.79 -9.58 -11.99
CA VAL A 92 -7.31 -8.22 -11.68
C VAL A 92 -7.31 -7.34 -12.94
N ASP A 93 -6.86 -7.88 -14.07
CA ASP A 93 -6.86 -7.17 -15.34
C ASP A 93 -8.27 -6.93 -15.88
N GLU A 94 -9.21 -7.85 -15.64
CA GLU A 94 -10.62 -7.62 -15.95
C GLU A 94 -11.18 -6.44 -15.14
N ILE A 95 -10.91 -6.37 -13.83
CA ILE A 95 -11.33 -5.24 -12.99
C ILE A 95 -10.79 -3.92 -13.53
N ARG A 96 -9.53 -3.87 -13.99
CA ARG A 96 -8.91 -2.67 -14.57
C ARG A 96 -9.58 -2.21 -15.86
N LYS A 97 -10.12 -3.13 -16.66
CA LYS A 97 -10.82 -2.84 -17.92
C LYS A 97 -12.24 -2.33 -17.72
N LEU A 98 -12.86 -2.60 -16.57
CA LEU A 98 -14.19 -2.12 -16.23
C LEU A 98 -14.14 -0.60 -15.98
N THR A 99 -14.79 0.21 -16.81
CA THR A 99 -14.74 1.70 -16.75
C THR A 99 -16.01 2.34 -16.17
N SER A 100 -17.10 1.59 -16.00
CA SER A 100 -18.43 2.15 -15.72
C SER A 100 -18.72 2.26 -14.22
N SER A 101 -19.51 3.27 -13.81
CA SER A 101 -19.94 3.47 -12.40
C SER A 101 -21.00 2.46 -11.92
N GLY A 102 -21.57 1.64 -12.81
CA GLY A 102 -22.52 0.58 -12.47
C GLY A 102 -21.90 -0.80 -12.23
N GLU A 103 -20.62 -0.99 -12.54
CA GLU A 103 -19.96 -2.30 -12.48
C GLU A 103 -19.33 -2.59 -11.11
N THR A 104 -19.58 -1.78 -10.08
CA THR A 104 -19.00 -1.99 -8.74
C THR A 104 -19.34 -3.37 -8.19
N SER A 105 -20.56 -3.88 -8.43
CA SER A 105 -20.96 -5.25 -8.09
C SER A 105 -20.19 -6.31 -8.89
N SER A 106 -19.98 -6.09 -10.19
CA SER A 106 -19.19 -6.97 -11.05
C SER A 106 -17.71 -6.99 -10.65
N ARG A 107 -17.09 -5.83 -10.40
CA ARG A 107 -15.72 -5.72 -9.88
C ARG A 107 -15.58 -6.45 -8.54
N LYS A 108 -16.54 -6.27 -7.63
CA LYS A 108 -16.58 -7.00 -6.35
C LYS A 108 -16.61 -8.51 -6.59
N ARG A 109 -17.50 -9.00 -7.45
CA ARG A 109 -17.61 -10.43 -7.78
C ARG A 109 -16.31 -10.99 -8.35
N ILE A 110 -15.68 -10.29 -9.29
CA ILE A 110 -14.41 -10.70 -9.89
C ILE A 110 -13.30 -10.71 -8.82
N ALA A 111 -13.23 -9.70 -7.95
CA ALA A 111 -12.25 -9.67 -6.86
C ALA A 111 -12.44 -10.81 -5.86
N VAL A 112 -13.70 -11.15 -5.50
CA VAL A 112 -14.01 -12.34 -4.67
C VAL A 112 -13.49 -13.61 -5.35
N GLN A 113 -13.82 -13.80 -6.63
CA GLN A 113 -13.44 -14.98 -7.40
C GLN A 113 -11.91 -15.09 -7.56
N GLY A 114 -11.23 -13.98 -7.86
CA GLY A 114 -9.78 -13.91 -7.94
C GLY A 114 -9.13 -14.27 -6.61
N ARG A 115 -9.59 -13.70 -5.48
CA ARG A 115 -9.03 -14.02 -4.16
C ARG A 115 -9.20 -15.49 -3.76
N ARG A 116 -10.28 -16.16 -4.19
CA ARG A 116 -10.43 -17.61 -3.97
C ARG A 116 -9.31 -18.43 -4.62
N GLN A 117 -8.67 -17.91 -5.66
CA GLN A 117 -7.50 -18.54 -6.29
C GLN A 117 -6.23 -18.43 -5.43
N LEU A 118 -6.19 -17.54 -4.43
CA LEU A 118 -5.01 -17.37 -3.58
C LEU A 118 -4.92 -18.43 -2.47
N SER A 119 -6.04 -18.95 -1.98
CA SER A 119 -6.03 -19.94 -0.87
C SER A 119 -5.21 -21.19 -1.21
N PRO A 120 -5.39 -21.85 -2.38
CA PRO A 120 -4.54 -22.99 -2.72
C PRO A 120 -3.04 -22.64 -2.80
N LEU A 121 -2.69 -21.41 -3.22
CA LEU A 121 -1.31 -20.95 -3.31
C LEU A 121 -0.69 -20.76 -1.92
N ASP A 122 -1.47 -20.24 -0.99
CA ASP A 122 -1.06 -20.05 0.41
C ASP A 122 -0.86 -21.40 1.10
N ASP A 123 -1.76 -22.36 0.87
CA ASP A 123 -1.71 -23.69 1.47
C ASP A 123 -0.56 -24.56 0.93
N SER A 124 0.00 -24.24 -0.25
CA SER A 124 1.03 -25.05 -0.93
C SER A 124 2.45 -24.48 -0.82
N ASP A 125 2.70 -23.49 0.04
CA ASP A 125 4.00 -22.77 0.11
C ASP A 125 4.44 -22.14 -1.23
N PHE A 126 3.51 -21.91 -2.16
CA PHE A 126 3.78 -21.45 -3.52
C PHE A 126 4.64 -20.18 -3.55
N PHE A 127 4.35 -19.26 -2.65
CA PHE A 127 5.03 -17.98 -2.54
C PHE A 127 6.45 -18.07 -1.96
N SER A 128 6.74 -19.12 -1.19
CA SER A 128 8.10 -19.46 -0.75
C SER A 128 8.93 -20.02 -1.92
N ILE A 129 8.28 -20.76 -2.81
CA ILE A 129 8.88 -21.30 -4.04
C ILE A 129 9.17 -20.17 -5.04
N TYR A 130 8.24 -19.23 -5.21
CA TYR A 130 8.34 -18.06 -6.10
C TYR A 130 8.36 -16.73 -5.32
N PRO A 131 9.46 -16.37 -4.65
CA PRO A 131 9.53 -15.18 -3.79
C PRO A 131 9.28 -13.87 -4.56
N ASN A 132 9.66 -13.81 -5.84
CA ASN A 132 9.40 -12.65 -6.70
C ASN A 132 7.90 -12.36 -6.89
N LEU A 133 7.05 -13.39 -6.85
CA LEU A 133 5.60 -13.24 -6.98
C LEU A 133 4.95 -12.70 -5.71
N VAL A 134 5.59 -12.82 -4.54
CA VAL A 134 5.12 -12.21 -3.29
C VAL A 134 5.03 -10.71 -3.41
N LYS A 135 6.06 -10.08 -3.98
CA LYS A 135 6.09 -8.63 -4.19
C LYS A 135 4.94 -8.20 -5.11
N LYS A 136 4.76 -8.91 -6.23
CA LYS A 136 3.69 -8.66 -7.19
C LYS A 136 2.30 -8.83 -6.55
N ARG A 137 2.08 -9.87 -5.75
CA ARG A 137 0.84 -10.06 -4.99
C ARG A 137 0.57 -8.89 -4.06
N ARG A 138 1.54 -8.48 -3.25
CA ARG A 138 1.40 -7.35 -2.32
C ARG A 138 1.03 -6.06 -3.04
N GLU A 139 1.69 -5.77 -4.17
CA GLU A 139 1.37 -4.61 -5.01
C GLU A 139 -0.08 -4.65 -5.52
N ILE A 140 -0.56 -5.82 -5.94
CA ILE A 140 -1.95 -6.00 -6.42
C ILE A 140 -2.95 -5.89 -5.27
N ASP A 141 -2.72 -6.57 -4.15
CA ASP A 141 -3.62 -6.54 -2.98
C ASP A 141 -3.77 -5.10 -2.42
N ASN A 142 -2.70 -4.31 -2.53
CA ASN A 142 -2.68 -2.89 -2.20
C ASN A 142 -3.55 -2.04 -3.16
N GLU A 143 -3.68 -2.42 -4.43
CA GLU A 143 -4.41 -1.69 -5.47
C GLU A 143 -5.87 -2.14 -5.59
N ILE A 144 -6.15 -3.44 -5.38
CA ILE A 144 -7.40 -4.09 -5.78
C ILE A 144 -8.64 -3.46 -5.14
N ASN A 145 -8.54 -3.03 -3.88
CA ASN A 145 -9.66 -2.41 -3.20
C ASN A 145 -10.00 -1.04 -3.78
N PHE A 146 -9.00 -0.26 -4.18
CA PHE A 146 -9.25 1.00 -4.84
C PHE A 146 -9.85 0.81 -6.24
N LEU A 147 -9.40 -0.23 -6.97
CA LEU A 147 -9.96 -0.62 -8.26
C LEU A 147 -11.42 -1.07 -8.14
N VAL A 148 -11.72 -1.93 -7.16
CA VAL A 148 -13.07 -2.44 -6.90
C VAL A 148 -14.06 -1.30 -6.64
N HIS A 149 -13.65 -0.31 -5.84
CA HIS A 149 -14.48 0.84 -5.49
C HIS A 149 -14.34 2.01 -6.46
N ASN A 150 -13.56 1.88 -7.54
CA ASN A 150 -13.29 2.95 -8.52
C ASN A 150 -12.93 4.30 -7.86
N SER A 151 -12.10 4.24 -6.82
CA SER A 151 -11.89 5.37 -5.90
C SER A 151 -11.27 6.58 -6.58
N ALA A 152 -10.44 6.36 -7.60
CA ALA A 152 -9.85 7.44 -8.40
C ALA A 152 -10.92 8.25 -9.17
N LYS A 153 -11.93 7.59 -9.74
CA LYS A 153 -13.03 8.27 -10.46
C LYS A 153 -13.86 9.12 -9.49
N TYR A 154 -14.20 8.56 -8.34
CA TYR A 154 -15.01 9.25 -7.35
C TYR A 154 -14.25 10.41 -6.69
N LEU A 155 -12.96 10.25 -6.42
CA LEU A 155 -12.08 11.33 -6.00
C LEU A 155 -12.03 12.46 -7.04
N LYS A 156 -11.81 12.13 -8.33
CA LYS A 156 -11.80 13.14 -9.40
C LYS A 156 -13.10 13.92 -9.46
N ARG A 157 -14.25 13.24 -9.39
CA ARG A 157 -15.57 13.88 -9.37
C ARG A 157 -15.78 14.76 -8.13
N ALA A 158 -15.32 14.31 -6.95
CA ALA A 158 -15.40 15.11 -5.74
C ALA A 158 -14.57 16.41 -5.86
N ILE A 159 -13.39 16.35 -6.47
CA ILE A 159 -12.56 17.53 -6.78
C ILE A 159 -13.31 18.48 -7.73
N GLU A 160 -13.82 17.97 -8.85
CA GLU A 160 -14.57 18.77 -9.85
C GLU A 160 -15.77 19.48 -9.22
N ASN A 161 -16.52 18.78 -8.36
CA ASN A 161 -17.69 19.34 -7.69
C ASN A 161 -17.31 20.37 -6.61
N TYR A 162 -16.27 20.10 -5.82
CA TYR A 162 -15.82 21.00 -4.76
C TYR A 162 -15.30 22.33 -5.35
N TYR A 163 -14.52 22.25 -6.42
CA TYR A 163 -13.95 23.41 -7.09
C TYR A 163 -14.76 23.88 -8.32
N LYS A 164 -16.06 23.55 -8.41
CA LYS A 164 -16.91 23.84 -9.59
C LYS A 164 -16.96 25.31 -10.03
N ASN A 165 -16.69 26.23 -9.10
CA ASN A 165 -16.70 27.68 -9.35
C ASN A 165 -15.35 28.22 -9.85
N TYR A 166 -14.33 27.38 -9.92
CA TYR A 166 -12.98 27.73 -10.34
C TYR A 166 -12.68 27.18 -11.74
N GLU A 167 -11.59 27.66 -12.34
CA GLU A 167 -10.95 26.94 -13.44
C GLU A 167 -10.00 25.91 -12.82
N VAL A 168 -10.18 24.63 -13.16
CA VAL A 168 -9.51 23.52 -12.48
C VAL A 168 -8.78 22.64 -13.49
N GLU A 169 -7.49 22.44 -13.24
CA GLU A 169 -6.67 21.42 -13.90
C GLU A 169 -6.43 20.28 -12.91
N ILE A 170 -6.75 19.04 -13.31
CA ILE A 170 -6.58 17.85 -12.47
C ILE A 170 -5.58 16.92 -13.14
N VAL A 171 -4.44 16.71 -12.48
CA VAL A 171 -3.36 15.84 -12.95
C VAL A 171 -3.22 14.65 -12.03
N GLN A 172 -3.28 13.44 -12.58
CA GLN A 172 -3.16 12.23 -11.78
C GLN A 172 -1.75 12.09 -11.18
N LYS A 173 -1.67 11.66 -9.91
CA LYS A 173 -0.40 11.38 -9.26
C LYS A 173 0.39 10.34 -10.06
N PRO A 174 1.63 10.63 -10.47
CA PRO A 174 2.45 9.68 -11.21
C PRO A 174 2.88 8.51 -10.31
N LYS A 175 3.09 7.32 -10.89
CA LYS A 175 3.55 6.13 -10.15
C LYS A 175 4.87 6.32 -9.38
N LYS A 176 5.72 7.26 -9.83
CA LYS A 176 6.99 7.61 -9.19
C LYS A 176 6.84 8.46 -7.92
N ALA A 177 5.67 9.08 -7.72
CA ALA A 177 5.37 9.80 -6.49
C ALA A 177 5.13 8.80 -5.36
N ALA A 178 5.73 9.07 -4.19
CA ALA A 178 5.50 8.27 -2.99
C ALA A 178 4.01 8.16 -2.64
N GLY A 179 3.68 7.14 -1.84
CA GLY A 179 2.32 6.93 -1.36
C GLY A 179 1.53 5.92 -2.15
N VAL A 180 0.71 5.19 -1.41
CA VAL A 180 -0.12 4.09 -1.90
C VAL A 180 -1.56 4.50 -2.21
N GLN A 181 -1.99 5.65 -1.69
CA GLN A 181 -3.31 6.22 -1.92
C GLN A 181 -3.43 6.74 -3.36
N HIS A 182 -4.65 6.68 -3.91
CA HIS A 182 -4.92 7.45 -5.12
C HIS A 182 -4.89 8.93 -4.79
N GLY A 183 -4.24 9.70 -5.66
CA GLY A 183 -4.18 11.14 -5.52
C GLY A 183 -4.14 11.85 -6.86
N PHE A 184 -4.52 13.11 -6.83
CA PHE A 184 -4.46 14.05 -7.92
C PHE A 184 -3.82 15.34 -7.43
N PHE A 185 -2.96 15.92 -8.26
CA PHE A 185 -2.60 17.32 -8.16
C PHE A 185 -3.69 18.15 -8.80
N VAL A 186 -4.11 19.20 -8.11
CA VAL A 186 -5.21 20.07 -8.52
C VAL A 186 -4.67 21.49 -8.60
N ARG A 187 -4.66 22.08 -9.78
CA ARG A 187 -4.41 23.52 -9.94
C ARG A 187 -5.75 24.22 -10.04
N VAL A 188 -5.97 25.18 -9.15
CA VAL A 188 -7.20 25.94 -9.02
C VAL A 188 -6.89 27.39 -9.33
N LYS A 189 -7.45 27.90 -10.43
CA LYS A 189 -7.33 29.31 -10.81
C LYS A 189 -8.65 30.01 -10.53
N ASN A 190 -8.58 31.05 -9.71
CA ASN A 190 -9.72 31.87 -9.39
C ASN A 190 -10.07 32.77 -10.59
N LYS A 191 -11.30 32.63 -11.10
CA LYS A 191 -11.79 33.35 -12.28
C LYS A 191 -11.86 34.86 -12.08
N SER A 192 -12.00 35.35 -10.84
CA SER A 192 -12.18 36.78 -10.57
C SER A 192 -10.86 37.54 -10.38
N ASN A 193 -9.81 36.90 -9.86
CA ASN A 193 -8.54 37.57 -9.55
C ASN A 193 -7.30 36.90 -10.18
N GLY A 194 -7.48 35.80 -10.92
CA GLY A 194 -6.41 35.10 -11.63
C GLY A 194 -5.41 34.37 -10.72
N ILE A 195 -5.59 34.37 -9.40
CA ILE A 195 -4.69 33.69 -8.47
C ILE A 195 -4.77 32.18 -8.70
N CYS A 196 -3.61 31.55 -8.91
CA CYS A 196 -3.47 30.11 -9.06
C CYS A 196 -2.95 29.51 -7.76
N LYS A 197 -3.69 28.54 -7.21
CA LYS A 197 -3.29 27.73 -6.06
C LYS A 197 -3.15 26.27 -6.48
N GLN A 198 -2.23 25.56 -5.83
CA GLN A 198 -2.03 24.14 -6.06
C GLN A 198 -2.44 23.35 -4.81
N TYR A 199 -3.09 22.21 -5.03
CA TYR A 199 -3.51 21.30 -4.00
C TYR A 199 -3.12 19.87 -4.37
N TYR A 200 -2.98 19.02 -3.35
CA TYR A 200 -2.92 17.58 -3.50
C TYR A 200 -4.15 16.95 -2.87
N ALA A 201 -4.98 16.35 -3.71
CA ALA A 201 -6.21 15.67 -3.29
C ALA A 201 -5.99 14.16 -3.29
N LYS A 202 -6.42 13.45 -2.24
CA LYS A 202 -6.17 12.03 -2.04
C LYS A 202 -7.31 11.29 -1.36
N THR A 203 -7.34 9.97 -1.55
CA THR A 203 -8.18 9.06 -0.76
C THR A 203 -7.71 9.02 0.68
N VAL A 204 -8.66 9.12 1.63
CA VAL A 204 -8.41 8.92 3.07
C VAL A 204 -8.59 7.44 3.42
N GLY A 205 -7.87 6.96 4.42
CA GLY A 205 -7.96 5.57 4.84
C GLY A 205 -6.62 4.86 4.85
N ALA A 206 -6.44 4.00 5.87
CA ALA A 206 -5.45 2.95 5.81
C ALA A 206 -5.73 2.07 4.57
N GLN A 207 -4.65 1.69 3.88
CA GLN A 207 -4.76 0.59 2.94
C GLN A 207 -5.41 -0.59 3.65
N PRO A 208 -6.38 -1.24 3.01
CA PRO A 208 -6.90 -2.49 3.54
C PRO A 208 -5.73 -3.44 3.75
N LYS A 209 -5.49 -3.84 5.01
CA LYS A 209 -4.67 -5.01 5.30
C LYS A 209 -5.22 -6.17 4.47
N ALA A 210 -4.33 -7.06 4.01
CA ALA A 210 -4.65 -8.15 3.08
C ALA A 210 -5.90 -8.98 3.48
N GLU A 211 -6.30 -8.94 4.75
CA GLU A 211 -7.39 -9.67 5.38
C GLU A 211 -8.81 -9.11 5.18
N PHE A 212 -9.04 -7.97 4.53
CA PHE A 212 -10.42 -7.50 4.32
C PHE A 212 -11.20 -8.43 3.37
N ALA A 213 -12.38 -8.88 3.80
CA ALA A 213 -13.31 -9.56 2.93
C ALA A 213 -13.68 -8.64 1.74
N PRO A 214 -13.62 -9.12 0.49
CA PRO A 214 -13.99 -8.31 -0.66
C PRO A 214 -15.42 -7.80 -0.51
N GLY A 215 -15.58 -6.47 -0.50
CA GLY A 215 -16.89 -5.82 -0.35
C GLY A 215 -17.00 -4.85 0.81
N GLU A 216 -16.07 -4.86 1.77
CA GLU A 216 -15.99 -3.80 2.78
C GLU A 216 -15.68 -2.45 2.11
N LYS A 217 -16.45 -1.43 2.48
CA LYS A 217 -16.24 -0.05 2.03
C LYS A 217 -14.93 0.48 2.61
N LEU A 218 -14.25 1.37 1.88
CA LEU A 218 -13.13 2.13 2.45
C LEU A 218 -13.64 2.88 3.68
N LYS A 219 -13.10 2.55 4.85
CA LYS A 219 -13.49 3.21 6.10
C LYS A 219 -12.83 4.59 6.14
N ILE A 220 -13.60 5.62 6.47
CA ILE A 220 -13.06 6.95 6.71
C ILE A 220 -12.11 6.89 7.91
N ASP A 221 -10.85 7.22 7.70
CA ASP A 221 -9.87 7.31 8.78
C ASP A 221 -9.95 8.69 9.44
N LEU A 222 -10.76 8.75 10.51
CA LEU A 222 -10.95 9.96 11.32
C LEU A 222 -9.65 10.43 11.98
N ILE A 223 -8.74 9.50 12.31
CA ILE A 223 -7.44 9.84 12.89
C ILE A 223 -6.60 10.55 11.85
N GLU A 224 -6.53 10.02 10.62
CA GLU A 224 -5.84 10.68 9.51
C GLU A 224 -6.38 12.10 9.29
N LEU A 225 -7.70 12.26 9.16
CA LEU A 225 -8.34 13.56 8.98
C LEU A 225 -8.04 14.53 10.12
N PHE A 226 -8.17 14.09 11.37
CA PHE A 226 -7.84 14.86 12.56
C PHE A 226 -6.39 15.33 12.56
N LEU A 227 -5.44 14.46 12.19
CA LEU A 227 -4.02 14.80 12.16
C LEU A 227 -3.70 15.85 11.10
N TYR A 228 -4.27 15.75 9.90
CA TYR A 228 -4.08 16.80 8.88
C TYR A 228 -4.60 18.15 9.37
N GLN A 229 -5.76 18.16 10.03
CA GLN A 229 -6.33 19.38 10.58
C GLN A 229 -5.47 19.95 11.72
N LEU A 230 -5.04 19.10 12.67
CA LEU A 230 -4.22 19.49 13.80
C LEU A 230 -2.87 20.05 13.34
N LEU A 231 -2.18 19.34 12.44
CA LEU A 231 -0.88 19.77 11.89
C LEU A 231 -1.00 21.14 11.21
N SER A 232 -2.10 21.39 10.49
CA SER A 232 -2.39 22.69 9.89
C SER A 232 -2.55 23.79 10.95
N LEU A 233 -3.33 23.55 12.00
CA LEU A 233 -3.56 24.51 13.10
C LEU A 233 -2.28 24.87 13.86
N ILE A 234 -1.38 23.91 14.08
CA ILE A 234 -0.11 24.16 14.77
C ILE A 234 1.01 24.68 13.85
N GLY A 235 0.73 24.86 12.55
CA GLY A 235 1.68 25.42 11.58
C GLY A 235 2.74 24.43 11.06
N PHE A 236 2.57 23.12 11.26
CA PHE A 236 3.47 22.07 10.75
C PHE A 236 2.96 21.40 9.48
N GLY A 237 1.67 21.51 9.20
CA GLY A 237 0.99 20.88 8.07
C GLY A 237 0.80 21.83 6.89
N ALA A 238 -0.08 21.43 5.98
CA ALA A 238 -0.51 22.30 4.89
C ALA A 238 -1.26 23.53 5.44
N PRO A 239 -1.12 24.71 4.81
CA PRO A 239 -1.80 25.92 5.26
C PRO A 239 -3.33 25.86 5.07
N GLU A 240 -3.79 25.00 4.17
CA GLU A 240 -5.21 24.73 3.97
C GLU A 240 -5.45 23.23 3.89
N VAL A 241 -6.47 22.75 4.57
CA VAL A 241 -6.95 21.37 4.54
C VAL A 241 -8.44 21.40 4.24
N HIS A 242 -8.84 20.70 3.19
CA HIS A 242 -10.21 20.63 2.71
C HIS A 242 -10.71 19.19 2.76
N ILE A 243 -11.89 18.98 3.33
CA ILE A 243 -12.61 17.69 3.28
C ILE A 243 -13.55 17.75 2.07
N LEU A 244 -13.34 16.85 1.11
CA LEU A 244 -14.14 16.78 -0.10
C LEU A 244 -15.20 15.68 0.04
N PRO A 245 -16.49 16.00 0.17
CA PRO A 245 -17.55 14.99 0.16
C PRO A 245 -17.66 14.34 -1.23
N ASP A 246 -17.93 13.03 -1.27
CA ASP A 246 -18.41 12.44 -2.51
C ASP A 246 -19.88 12.79 -2.76
N SER A 247 -20.09 13.62 -3.78
CA SER A 247 -21.41 14.01 -4.30
C SER A 247 -22.41 12.90 -4.60
N THR A 248 -21.99 11.64 -4.80
CA THR A 248 -22.93 10.53 -5.05
C THR A 248 -22.79 9.36 -4.09
N ASN A 249 -21.98 9.50 -3.04
CA ASN A 249 -21.84 8.49 -2.01
C ASN A 249 -21.59 9.20 -0.67
N SER A 250 -22.64 9.28 0.15
CA SER A 250 -22.56 9.87 1.48
C SER A 250 -21.54 9.19 2.39
N ASP A 251 -21.09 7.98 2.05
CA ASP A 251 -20.18 7.19 2.88
C ASP A 251 -18.70 7.36 2.50
N SER A 252 -18.37 8.38 1.70
CA SER A 252 -17.00 8.60 1.23
C SER A 252 -16.65 10.08 1.31
N VAL A 253 -15.51 10.34 1.93
CA VAL A 253 -14.87 11.66 1.95
C VAL A 253 -13.43 11.52 1.46
N TYR A 254 -12.92 12.61 0.92
CA TYR A 254 -11.55 12.72 0.47
C TYR A 254 -10.88 13.91 1.13
N LEU A 255 -9.56 13.99 1.03
CA LEU A 255 -8.77 15.08 1.58
C LEU A 255 -8.12 15.86 0.45
N SER A 256 -8.10 17.18 0.54
CA SER A 256 -7.30 18.06 -0.34
C SER A 256 -6.49 19.03 0.50
N THR A 257 -5.17 19.04 0.32
CA THR A 257 -4.26 19.89 1.08
C THR A 257 -3.55 20.87 0.16
N ALA A 258 -3.44 22.13 0.57
CA ALA A 258 -2.69 23.13 -0.19
C ALA A 258 -1.21 22.74 -0.25
N LEU A 259 -0.63 22.88 -1.44
CA LEU A 259 0.80 22.68 -1.67
C LEU A 259 1.52 24.02 -1.52
N ASN A 260 2.54 24.03 -0.67
CA ASN A 260 3.43 25.17 -0.57
C ASN A 260 4.33 25.25 -1.80
N PRO A 261 4.57 26.45 -2.36
CA PRO A 261 5.57 26.63 -3.40
C PRO A 261 6.93 26.06 -2.96
N GLY A 262 7.58 25.28 -3.82
CA GLY A 262 8.84 24.60 -3.48
C GLY A 262 8.68 23.35 -2.60
N PHE A 263 7.46 22.88 -2.33
CA PHE A 263 7.23 21.64 -1.60
C PHE A 263 7.81 20.44 -2.37
N ARG A 264 8.71 19.71 -1.69
CA ARG A 264 9.30 18.47 -2.19
C ARG A 264 8.63 17.29 -1.48
N MET A 265 8.07 16.38 -2.26
CA MET A 265 7.43 15.18 -1.73
C MET A 265 8.45 14.24 -1.08
N ALA A 266 7.97 13.30 -0.26
CA ALA A 266 8.77 12.23 0.34
C ALA A 266 9.61 11.42 -0.67
N SER A 267 9.16 11.29 -1.91
CA SER A 267 9.92 10.65 -2.99
C SER A 267 11.10 11.48 -3.51
N GLY A 268 11.27 12.71 -3.01
CA GLY A 268 12.36 13.60 -3.41
C GLY A 268 12.12 14.33 -4.71
N TYR A 269 10.86 14.64 -5.08
CA TYR A 269 10.52 15.40 -6.29
C TYR A 269 9.74 16.67 -5.92
N LEU A 270 9.99 17.79 -6.61
CA LEU A 270 9.06 18.92 -6.57
C LEU A 270 7.80 18.57 -7.34
N VAL A 271 6.67 19.09 -6.86
CA VAL A 271 5.39 18.90 -7.55
C VAL A 271 5.43 19.52 -8.94
N ASP A 272 5.92 20.76 -9.07
CA ASP A 272 6.05 21.43 -10.37
C ASP A 272 6.95 20.65 -11.35
N GLU A 273 8.09 20.14 -10.86
CA GLU A 273 8.99 19.27 -11.66
C GLU A 273 8.27 18.02 -12.18
N LEU A 274 7.43 17.38 -11.35
CA LEU A 274 6.69 16.17 -11.77
C LEU A 274 5.55 16.48 -12.75
N LEU A 275 4.90 17.63 -12.59
CA LEU A 275 3.81 18.06 -13.46
C LEU A 275 4.33 18.49 -14.84
N GLU A 276 5.52 19.09 -14.91
CA GLU A 276 6.11 19.58 -16.15
C GLU A 276 7.01 18.53 -16.84
N ASN A 277 7.71 17.70 -16.07
CA ASN A 277 8.65 16.72 -16.60
C ASN A 277 8.65 15.39 -15.80
N PRO A 278 7.96 14.34 -16.29
CA PRO A 278 7.95 13.01 -15.67
C PRO A 278 9.32 12.30 -15.57
N LYS A 279 10.37 12.86 -16.20
CA LYS A 279 11.77 12.40 -16.15
C LYS A 279 12.63 13.23 -15.19
N ALA A 280 12.05 14.10 -14.36
CA ALA A 280 12.78 14.89 -13.37
C ALA A 280 13.72 14.01 -12.52
N SER A 281 14.86 14.56 -12.11
CA SER A 281 15.84 13.87 -11.28
C SER A 281 15.43 13.93 -9.80
N LYS A 282 15.46 12.78 -9.12
CA LYS A 282 15.29 12.69 -7.66
C LYS A 282 16.37 13.52 -6.97
N LYS A 283 15.98 14.37 -6.03
CA LYS A 283 16.91 15.01 -5.07
C LYS A 283 16.49 14.62 -3.66
N GLU A 284 17.47 14.36 -2.80
CA GLU A 284 17.19 14.08 -1.39
C GLU A 284 16.54 15.30 -0.73
N THR A 285 15.47 15.05 0.01
CA THR A 285 14.81 16.07 0.81
C THR A 285 15.53 16.12 2.15
N PHE A 286 16.30 17.18 2.39
CA PHE A 286 16.95 17.40 3.69
C PHE A 286 16.02 18.17 4.61
N ILE A 287 15.83 17.65 5.81
CA ILE A 287 15.11 18.32 6.89
C ILE A 287 16.16 18.78 7.88
N SER A 288 16.08 20.06 8.26
CA SER A 288 16.99 20.61 9.27
C SER A 288 16.89 19.80 10.57
N GLY A 289 17.97 19.73 11.35
CA GLY A 289 17.96 19.02 12.64
C GLY A 289 16.89 19.54 13.60
N GLU A 290 16.56 20.82 13.55
CA GLU A 290 15.48 21.42 14.35
C GLU A 290 14.09 20.91 13.93
N ALA A 291 13.77 20.97 12.64
CA ALA A 291 12.49 20.47 12.12
C ALA A 291 12.33 18.95 12.35
N GLN A 292 13.42 18.19 12.26
CA GLN A 292 13.43 16.77 12.64
C GLN A 292 13.05 16.58 14.12
N ASN A 293 13.67 17.36 15.00
CA ASN A 293 13.43 17.26 16.43
C ASN A 293 11.98 17.64 16.78
N GLN A 294 11.47 18.72 16.19
CA GLN A 294 10.07 19.13 16.38
C GLN A 294 9.10 18.06 15.87
N PHE A 295 9.37 17.45 14.71
CA PHE A 295 8.56 16.34 14.19
C PHE A 295 8.59 15.12 15.13
N ASN A 296 9.76 14.78 15.68
CA ASN A 296 9.90 13.67 16.63
C ASN A 296 9.09 13.92 17.91
N ILE A 297 9.09 15.15 18.40
CA ILE A 297 8.34 15.55 19.59
C ILE A 297 6.83 15.49 19.31
N ILE A 298 6.37 16.07 18.20
CA ILE A 298 4.94 16.00 17.80
C ILE A 298 4.50 14.56 17.63
N ALA A 299 5.29 13.74 16.93
CA ALA A 299 4.94 12.35 16.71
C ALA A 299 4.92 11.54 18.02
N GLY A 300 5.84 11.82 18.94
CA GLY A 300 5.81 11.26 20.29
C GLY A 300 4.58 11.70 21.09
N LEU A 301 4.20 12.98 21.05
CA LEU A 301 3.04 13.53 21.76
C LEU A 301 1.70 13.01 21.21
N LEU A 302 1.61 12.84 19.89
CA LEU A 302 0.40 12.40 19.19
C LEU A 302 0.31 10.88 19.04
N GLY A 303 1.24 10.10 19.60
CA GLY A 303 1.24 8.64 19.47
C GLY A 303 1.46 8.14 18.05
N LEU A 304 2.11 8.94 17.22
CA LEU A 304 2.44 8.64 15.84
C LEU A 304 3.77 7.90 15.75
N VAL A 305 3.95 6.86 16.57
CA VAL A 305 5.22 6.12 16.63
C VAL A 305 5.56 5.50 15.27
N ASP A 306 4.55 5.13 14.47
CA ASP A 306 4.68 4.69 13.07
C ASP A 306 5.33 5.75 12.14
N LEU A 307 5.26 7.05 12.47
CA LEU A 307 5.89 8.15 11.73
C LEU A 307 7.34 8.42 12.17
N LEU A 308 7.76 7.96 13.35
CA LEU A 308 9.11 8.16 13.90
C LEU A 308 10.16 7.24 13.25
N ASP A 309 9.75 6.06 12.77
CA ASP A 309 10.64 5.08 12.12
C ASP A 309 10.93 5.41 10.64
N ASN A 310 10.60 6.63 10.19
CA ASN A 310 10.57 6.99 8.77
C ASN A 310 11.47 8.19 8.46
N LYS A 311 12.79 7.99 8.53
CA LYS A 311 13.77 9.01 8.14
C LYS A 311 13.51 9.43 6.67
N GLY A 312 13.24 10.72 6.44
CA GLY A 312 13.16 11.29 5.08
C GLY A 312 11.75 11.58 4.53
N LYS A 313 10.66 11.31 5.25
CA LYS A 313 9.28 11.50 4.75
C LYS A 313 8.43 12.37 5.70
N TYR A 314 8.55 13.69 5.60
CA TYR A 314 7.88 14.63 6.50
C TYR A 314 6.78 15.42 5.78
N GLY A 315 5.72 15.79 6.49
CA GLY A 315 4.62 16.62 5.97
C GLY A 315 3.51 15.84 5.25
N MET A 316 3.60 14.52 5.17
CA MET A 316 2.50 13.65 4.78
C MET A 316 2.28 12.60 5.87
N VAL A 317 1.09 12.59 6.48
CA VAL A 317 0.64 11.41 7.23
C VAL A 317 0.31 10.37 6.16
N GLU A 318 1.29 9.52 5.85
CA GLU A 318 1.10 8.28 5.14
C GLU A 318 1.47 7.18 6.12
N ARG A 319 0.47 6.37 6.52
CA ARG A 319 0.74 5.17 7.29
C ARG A 319 1.62 4.27 6.41
N LYS A 320 2.88 4.03 6.80
CA LYS A 320 3.69 2.98 6.20
C LYS A 320 2.92 1.67 6.42
N THR A 321 2.35 1.09 5.36
CA THR A 321 2.30 -0.36 5.34
C THR A 321 3.75 -0.85 5.30
N ALA A 322 4.04 -2.00 5.90
CA ALA A 322 5.37 -2.57 6.11
C ALA A 322 6.19 -2.84 4.81
N CYS A 323 5.76 -2.27 3.68
CA CYS A 323 6.25 -2.51 2.35
C CYS A 323 7.59 -1.86 2.02
N ASP A 324 8.07 -0.87 2.79
CA ASP A 324 9.27 -0.14 2.39
C ASP A 324 10.59 -0.67 2.99
N GLU A 325 10.62 -1.42 4.11
CA GLU A 325 11.92 -1.75 4.76
C GLU A 325 12.04 -3.07 5.56
N ARG A 326 11.18 -4.09 5.40
CA ARG A 326 11.37 -5.35 6.16
C ARG A 326 11.46 -6.61 5.31
N GLU A 327 12.67 -6.92 4.88
CA GLU A 327 13.14 -8.31 4.92
C GLU A 327 13.09 -8.76 6.39
N GLY A 328 12.14 -9.64 6.74
CA GLY A 328 12.19 -10.42 7.98
C GLY A 328 11.84 -9.71 9.29
N GLY A 329 10.68 -9.05 9.40
CA GLY A 329 10.17 -8.63 10.71
C GLY A 329 8.71 -8.21 10.68
N THR A 330 7.83 -9.04 11.22
CA THR A 330 6.44 -8.72 11.53
C THR A 330 6.38 -7.50 12.46
N VAL A 331 5.79 -6.39 12.00
CA VAL A 331 5.28 -5.36 12.92
C VAL A 331 3.97 -5.90 13.46
N ASP A 332 3.98 -6.24 14.73
CA ASP A 332 2.79 -6.73 15.42
C ASP A 332 1.82 -5.58 15.65
N VAL A 333 0.54 -5.79 15.35
CA VAL A 333 -0.53 -4.80 15.54
C VAL A 333 -0.75 -4.52 17.03
N ALA A 334 -0.22 -5.40 17.89
CA ALA A 334 -0.12 -5.20 19.34
C ALA A 334 0.68 -3.95 19.75
N ASP A 335 1.54 -3.38 18.90
CA ASP A 335 2.27 -2.15 19.23
C ASP A 335 1.43 -0.86 19.13
N LEU A 336 0.24 -0.91 18.49
CA LEU A 336 -0.73 0.19 18.55
C LEU A 336 -1.49 0.24 19.89
N ALA A 337 -1.44 -0.81 20.69
CA ALA A 337 -2.08 -0.88 22.01
C ALA A 337 -1.25 -0.22 23.12
N GLN A 338 0.01 0.18 22.84
CA GLN A 338 0.92 0.72 23.86
C GLN A 338 0.86 2.23 24.04
N GLY A 339 -0.01 2.92 23.29
CA GLY A 339 -0.15 4.37 23.40
C GLY A 339 1.14 5.15 23.04
N PRO A 340 1.06 6.49 23.09
CA PRO A 340 2.20 7.36 22.79
C PRO A 340 3.41 7.11 23.70
N ARG A 341 4.58 6.79 23.12
CA ARG A 341 5.86 6.65 23.83
C ARG A 341 6.69 7.92 23.65
N ILE A 342 6.86 8.68 24.73
CA ILE A 342 7.77 9.83 24.77
C ILE A 342 9.22 9.32 24.63
N PRO A 343 10.03 9.81 23.67
CA PRO A 343 11.43 9.42 23.53
C PRO A 343 12.21 9.73 24.81
N LYS A 344 12.97 8.74 25.33
CA LYS A 344 13.75 8.83 26.59
C LYS A 344 14.74 10.01 26.65
N SER A 345 15.08 10.62 25.51
CA SER A 345 16.02 11.74 25.38
C SER A 345 15.38 13.12 25.52
N THR A 346 14.06 13.22 25.66
CA THR A 346 13.34 14.50 25.74
C THR A 346 13.13 14.86 27.21
N THR A 347 13.76 15.93 27.70
CA THR A 347 13.55 16.38 29.08
C THR A 347 12.11 16.89 29.23
N THR A 348 11.47 16.59 30.37
CA THR A 348 10.08 16.98 30.66
C THR A 348 9.84 18.49 30.51
N THR A 349 10.86 19.32 30.77
CA THR A 349 10.85 20.77 30.56
C THR A 349 10.69 21.13 29.07
N SER A 350 11.41 20.48 28.16
CA SER A 350 11.29 20.76 26.73
C SER A 350 9.92 20.39 26.17
N LEU A 351 9.24 19.36 26.70
CA LEU A 351 7.91 18.96 26.26
C LEU A 351 6.82 19.98 26.65
N LYS A 352 6.92 20.56 27.85
CA LYS A 352 6.02 21.63 28.30
C LYS A 352 6.10 22.84 27.38
N ASP A 353 7.33 23.27 27.07
CA ASP A 353 7.58 24.40 26.17
C ASP A 353 6.93 24.18 24.79
N TYR A 354 6.98 22.96 24.24
CA TYR A 354 6.33 22.64 22.96
C TYR A 354 4.80 22.56 23.05
N VAL A 355 4.25 22.00 24.13
CA VAL A 355 2.80 21.97 24.37
C VAL A 355 2.24 23.39 24.44
N GLU A 356 2.95 24.30 25.11
CA GLU A 356 2.60 25.72 25.21
C GLU A 356 2.80 26.46 23.89
N ARG A 357 3.98 26.32 23.27
CA ARG A 357 4.34 26.97 22.00
C ARG A 357 3.34 26.69 20.88
N TRP A 358 2.80 25.48 20.83
CA TRP A 358 1.82 25.09 19.81
C TRP A 358 0.38 25.24 20.25
N GLU A 359 0.12 25.77 21.44
CA GLU A 359 -1.21 25.81 22.06
C GLU A 359 -1.93 24.45 21.94
N LEU A 360 -1.17 23.35 22.11
CA LEU A 360 -1.53 22.04 21.56
C LEU A 360 -2.89 21.55 22.07
N ARG A 361 -3.21 21.83 23.34
CA ARG A 361 -4.51 21.48 23.95
C ARG A 361 -5.69 22.17 23.26
N LYS A 362 -5.55 23.47 22.95
CA LYS A 362 -6.57 24.25 22.26
C LYS A 362 -6.75 23.74 20.83
N HIS A 363 -5.65 23.56 20.10
CA HIS A 363 -5.71 23.09 18.72
C HIS A 363 -6.20 21.64 18.58
N ILE A 364 -5.99 20.77 19.57
CA ILE A 364 -6.61 19.44 19.61
C ILE A 364 -8.14 19.54 19.70
N GLN A 365 -8.66 20.39 20.60
CA GLN A 365 -10.11 20.55 20.74
C GLN A 365 -10.72 21.20 19.49
N GLU A 366 -10.02 22.15 18.89
CA GLU A 366 -10.43 22.78 17.63
C GLU A 366 -10.41 21.78 16.45
N ALA A 367 -9.34 21.00 16.28
CA ALA A 367 -9.26 19.96 15.26
C ALA A 367 -10.35 18.90 15.45
N LYS A 368 -10.58 18.45 16.69
CA LYS A 368 -11.67 17.52 17.04
C LYS A 368 -13.02 18.10 16.62
N LYS A 369 -13.29 19.37 16.95
CA LYS A 369 -14.52 20.07 16.59
C LYS A 369 -14.69 20.13 15.07
N LEU A 370 -13.66 20.53 14.34
CA LEU A 370 -13.68 20.63 12.88
C LEU A 370 -13.99 19.29 12.20
N ILE A 371 -13.52 18.17 12.75
CA ILE A 371 -13.84 16.83 12.23
C ILE A 371 -15.26 16.39 12.59
N LEU A 372 -15.64 16.50 13.87
CA LEU A 372 -16.94 15.99 14.35
C LEU A 372 -18.13 16.85 13.93
N GLU A 373 -17.93 18.13 13.66
CA GLU A 373 -18.98 19.04 13.18
C GLU A 373 -19.06 19.11 11.65
N ASN A 374 -18.10 18.53 10.93
CA ASN A 374 -18.12 18.51 9.46
C ASN A 374 -19.33 17.72 8.95
N GLU A 375 -20.18 18.38 8.15
CA GLU A 375 -21.42 17.79 7.64
C GLU A 375 -21.17 16.51 6.84
N ALA A 376 -20.13 16.46 6.02
CA ALA A 376 -19.79 15.27 5.22
C ALA A 376 -19.43 14.07 6.12
N ILE A 377 -18.72 14.33 7.22
CA ILE A 377 -18.32 13.28 8.17
C ILE A 377 -19.52 12.83 9.01
N ARG A 378 -20.34 13.78 9.51
CA ARG A 378 -21.54 13.48 10.31
C ARG A 378 -22.57 12.66 9.56
N ASN A 379 -22.68 12.88 8.24
CA ASN A 379 -23.63 12.17 7.39
C ASN A 379 -23.14 10.78 6.96
N THR A 380 -21.93 10.38 7.35
CA THR A 380 -21.38 9.04 7.08
C THR A 380 -21.58 8.11 8.29
N ASP A 381 -21.98 6.85 8.05
CA ASP A 381 -21.90 5.78 9.07
C ASP A 381 -20.42 5.44 9.37
N ASN A 382 -19.82 6.16 10.33
CA ASN A 382 -18.40 6.05 10.62
C ASN A 382 -18.09 5.02 11.72
N LYS A 383 -17.87 3.78 11.30
CA LYS A 383 -17.50 2.67 12.18
C LYS A 383 -16.17 2.86 12.94
N ASN A 384 -15.35 3.85 12.57
CA ASN A 384 -14.08 4.16 13.23
C ASN A 384 -14.22 5.18 14.37
N LEU A 385 -15.42 5.72 14.62
CA LEU A 385 -15.65 6.71 15.68
C LEU A 385 -15.19 6.24 17.07
N PRO A 386 -15.48 5.00 17.53
CA PRO A 386 -14.99 4.55 18.84
C PRO A 386 -13.46 4.49 18.93
N GLN A 387 -12.79 4.11 17.83
CA GLN A 387 -11.32 4.08 17.77
C GLN A 387 -10.74 5.50 17.81
N PHE A 388 -11.39 6.44 17.13
CA PHE A 388 -11.01 7.85 17.15
C PHE A 388 -11.17 8.47 18.54
N GLU A 389 -12.29 8.21 19.22
CA GLU A 389 -12.52 8.67 20.60
C GLU A 389 -11.50 8.09 21.58
N PHE A 390 -11.18 6.79 21.44
CA PHE A 390 -10.12 6.15 22.22
C PHE A 390 -8.77 6.82 21.99
N TYR A 391 -8.40 7.09 20.73
CA TYR A 391 -7.17 7.78 20.36
C TYR A 391 -7.08 9.18 20.99
N LEU A 392 -8.16 9.97 20.92
CA LEU A 392 -8.21 11.29 21.54
C LEU A 392 -8.03 11.22 23.06
N LYS A 393 -8.69 10.26 23.71
CA LYS A 393 -8.54 10.04 25.16
C LYS A 393 -7.08 9.75 25.54
N GLN A 394 -6.37 8.94 24.75
CA GLN A 394 -4.95 8.65 24.98
C GLN A 394 -4.06 9.90 24.84
N ILE A 395 -4.32 10.77 23.84
CA ILE A 395 -3.61 12.04 23.72
C ILE A 395 -3.88 12.92 24.96
N GLU A 396 -5.15 13.05 25.36
CA GLU A 396 -5.53 13.87 26.52
C GLU A 396 -4.89 13.39 27.82
N GLU A 397 -4.83 12.06 28.05
CA GLU A 397 -4.15 11.44 29.19
C GLU A 397 -2.65 11.76 29.21
N ASN A 398 -1.97 11.64 28.07
CA ASN A 398 -0.55 11.95 27.99
C ASN A 398 -0.24 13.43 28.17
N LEU A 399 -1.08 14.31 27.64
CA LEU A 399 -0.93 15.73 27.88
C LEU A 399 -1.14 16.08 29.35
N LYS A 400 -2.03 15.40 30.09
CA LYS A 400 -2.16 15.61 31.55
C LYS A 400 -0.87 15.25 32.30
N ASN A 401 -0.17 14.20 31.87
CA ASN A 401 1.08 13.76 32.50
C ASN A 401 2.28 14.69 32.23
N ILE A 402 2.14 15.64 31.29
CA ILE A 402 3.16 16.64 30.95
C ILE A 402 2.99 17.93 31.79
N GLN A 403 2.16 17.92 32.85
CA GLN A 403 1.94 19.10 33.73
C GLN A 403 3.15 19.54 34.54
#